data_AF-A0A1C5VRM1-F1
#
_entry.id   AF-A0A1C5VRM1-F1
#
_cell.length_a   1.000
_cell.length_b   1.000
_cell.length_c   1.000
_cell.angle_alpha   90.00
_cell.angle_beta   90.00
_cell.angle_gamma   90.00
#
_symmetry.space_group_name_H-M   'P 1'
#
loop_
_entity.id
_entity.type
_entity.pdbx_description
1 polymer ?
#
loop_
_entity_poly.entity_id
_entity_poly.type
_entity_poly.pdbx_seq_one_letter_code
_entity_poly.pdbx_strand_id
1 'polypeptide(L)'
;MIQLTDNLFVTADERNYIVGTARQRADRGIVMDSPSYFTTMSQAVRYAVSLALKERVANDQITTLRQFVEEQERLRAEFIKKLEPLEG
;
A
#
# COMPACT_ATOMS: atom_id res chain seq x y z
N MET A 1 6.52 7.04 9.39
CA MET A 1 5.59 6.34 8.47
C MET A 1 5.42 7.21 7.24
N ILE A 2 5.39 6.59 6.06
CA ILE A 2 5.12 7.24 4.77
C ILE A 2 3.76 6.74 4.30
N GLN A 3 2.87 7.63 3.88
CA GLN A 3 1.59 7.25 3.29
C GLN A 3 1.81 6.72 1.87
N LEU A 4 1.33 5.51 1.59
CA LEU A 4 1.39 4.90 0.26
C LEU A 4 0.09 5.15 -0.51
N THR A 5 -1.05 4.88 0.12
CA THR A 5 -2.40 5.14 -0.41
C THR A 5 -3.26 5.79 0.67
N ASP A 6 -4.54 6.05 0.40
CA ASP A 6 -5.46 6.70 1.34
C ASP A 6 -5.41 6.09 2.75
N ASN A 7 -5.38 4.75 2.85
CA ASN A 7 -5.42 4.02 4.11
C ASN A 7 -4.14 3.24 4.46
N LEU A 8 -3.20 3.10 3.51
CA LEU A 8 -2.01 2.27 3.70
C LEU A 8 -0.77 3.11 3.90
N PHE A 9 0.03 2.68 4.87
CA PHE A 9 1.26 3.31 5.28
C PHE A 9 2.40 2.31 5.26
N VAL A 10 3.61 2.81 5.01
CA VAL A 10 4.85 2.06 5.18
C VAL A 10 5.70 2.67 6.29
N THR A 11 6.32 1.82 7.08
CA THR A 11 7.44 2.17 7.97
C THR A 11 8.57 1.18 7.74
N ALA A 12 9.68 1.32 8.45
CA ALA A 12 10.75 0.33 8.39
C ALA A 12 11.29 0.02 9.79
N ASP A 13 11.85 -1.17 9.93
CA ASP A 13 12.79 -1.54 10.99
C ASP A 13 14.18 -1.81 10.38
N GLU A 14 15.09 -2.41 11.14
CA GLU A 14 16.46 -2.71 10.70
C GLU A 14 16.53 -3.68 9.50
N ARG A 15 15.46 -4.42 9.21
CA ARG A 15 15.46 -5.54 8.24
C ARG A 15 14.36 -5.44 7.18
N ASN A 16 13.26 -4.77 7.49
CA ASN A 16 12.04 -4.84 6.69
C ASN A 16 11.39 -3.47 6.53
N TYR A 17 10.81 -3.27 5.36
CA TYR A 17 9.68 -2.39 5.15
C TYR A 17 8.41 -3.05 5.67
N ILE A 18 7.62 -2.31 6.43
CA ILE A 18 6.42 -2.78 7.11
C ILE A 18 5.24 -1.98 6.57
N VAL A 19 4.33 -2.64 5.86
CA VAL A 19 3.11 -2.05 5.29
C VAL A 19 1.90 -2.45 6.11
N GLY A 20 1.00 -1.51 6.38
CA GLY A 20 -0.26 -1.79 7.05
C GLY A 20 -1.14 -0.54 7.10
N THR A 21 -2.19 -0.59 7.91
CA THR A 21 -3.04 0.58 8.17
C THR A 21 -2.56 1.30 9.42
N ALA A 22 -2.67 2.63 9.44
CA ALA A 22 -2.37 3.39 10.65
C ALA A 22 -3.59 3.36 11.59
N ARG A 23 -3.41 2.92 12.84
CA ARG A 23 -4.45 2.96 13.87
C ARG A 23 -3.94 3.71 15.10
N GLN A 24 -4.73 4.64 15.60
CA GLN A 24 -4.45 5.28 16.89
C GLN A 24 -4.85 4.35 18.04
N ARG A 25 -3.91 4.09 18.95
CA ARG A 25 -4.15 3.40 20.22
C ARG A 25 -4.03 4.38 21.38
N ALA A 26 -4.95 4.25 22.34
CA ALA A 26 -5.05 5.15 23.49
C ALA A 26 -3.75 5.21 24.33
N ASP A 27 -2.99 4.12 24.37
CA ASP A 27 -1.79 3.95 25.20
C ASP A 27 -0.46 4.14 24.44
N ARG A 28 -0.47 4.07 23.10
CA ARG A 28 0.75 3.94 22.28
C ARG A 28 0.85 4.89 21.10
N GLY A 29 -0.11 5.80 20.95
CA GLY A 29 -0.16 6.70 19.80
C GLY A 29 -0.50 5.97 18.51
N ILE A 30 0.03 6.43 17.36
CA ILE A 30 -0.22 5.81 16.05
C ILE A 30 0.64 4.57 15.90
N VAL A 31 0.00 3.40 15.75
CA VAL A 31 0.65 2.11 15.51
C VAL A 31 0.27 1.56 14.15
N MET A 32 1.12 0.69 13.61
CA MET A 32 0.79 -0.08 12.42
C MET A 32 -0.14 -1.23 12.80
N ASP A 33 -1.27 -1.33 12.13
CA ASP A 33 -2.20 -2.45 12.25
C ASP A 33 -2.13 -3.37 11.04
N SER A 34 -2.31 -4.67 11.29
CA SER A 34 -2.22 -5.73 10.28
C SER A 34 -0.94 -5.67 9.44
N PRO A 35 0.25 -5.66 10.08
CA PRO A 35 1.52 -5.43 9.38
C PRO A 35 1.88 -6.59 8.44
N SER A 36 2.34 -6.24 7.24
CA SER A 36 2.98 -7.12 6.27
C SER A 36 4.41 -6.65 6.04
N TYR A 37 5.35 -7.58 5.92
CA TYR A 37 6.79 -7.32 5.94
C TYR A 37 7.42 -7.62 4.59
N PHE A 38 8.28 -6.72 4.11
CA PHE A 38 8.93 -6.80 2.80
C PHE A 38 10.39 -6.38 2.92
N THR A 39 11.28 -6.99 2.14
CA THR A 39 12.71 -6.66 2.18
C THR A 39 13.06 -5.47 1.29
N THR A 40 12.21 -5.11 0.33
CA THR A 40 12.42 -3.96 -0.56
C THR A 40 11.22 -3.03 -0.60
N MET A 41 11.47 -1.74 -0.85
CA MET A 41 10.40 -0.75 -1.01
C MET A 41 9.51 -1.08 -2.21
N SER A 42 10.09 -1.58 -3.31
CA SER A 42 9.34 -1.98 -4.50
C SER A 42 8.34 -3.11 -4.21
N GLN A 43 8.70 -4.09 -3.37
CA GLN A 43 7.77 -5.12 -2.91
C GLN A 43 6.64 -4.52 -2.05
N ALA A 44 7.00 -3.67 -1.09
CA ALA A 44 6.05 -2.99 -0.21
C ALA A 44 5.00 -2.18 -0.99
N VAL A 45 5.45 -1.41 -1.98
CA VAL A 45 4.57 -0.60 -2.83
C VAL A 45 3.66 -1.47 -3.71
N ARG A 46 4.17 -2.53 -4.34
CA ARG A 46 3.35 -3.44 -5.15
C ARG A 46 2.26 -4.11 -4.32
N TYR A 47 2.59 -4.51 -3.08
CA TYR A 47 1.62 -5.03 -2.14
C TYR A 47 0.56 -3.99 -1.77
N ALA A 48 0.95 -2.75 -1.46
CA ALA A 48 0.01 -1.69 -1.11
C ALA A 48 -0.99 -1.39 -2.24
N VAL A 49 -0.56 -1.39 -3.49
CA VAL A 49 -1.45 -1.24 -4.66
C VAL A 49 -2.47 -2.38 -4.71
N SER A 50 -2.02 -3.62 -4.54
CA SER A 50 -2.91 -4.78 -4.55
C SER A 50 -3.95 -4.71 -3.42
N LEU A 51 -3.54 -4.28 -2.23
CA LEU A 51 -4.43 -4.14 -1.09
C LEU A 51 -5.44 -2.99 -1.28
N ALA A 52 -5.03 -1.85 -1.83
CA ALA A 52 -5.93 -0.74 -2.15
C ALA A 52 -7.00 -1.13 -3.19
N LEU A 53 -6.63 -1.90 -4.22
CA LEU A 53 -7.60 -2.44 -5.18
C LEU A 53 -8.58 -3.40 -4.51
N LYS A 54 -8.09 -4.28 -3.62
CA LYS A 54 -8.93 -5.21 -2.87
C LYS A 54 -9.92 -4.48 -1.96
N GLU A 55 -9.51 -3.41 -1.29
CA GLU A 55 -10.40 -2.56 -0.48
C GLU A 55 -11.49 -1.92 -1.34
N ARG A 56 -11.14 -1.39 -2.52
CA ARG A 56 -12.13 -0.82 -3.45
C ARG A 56 -13.13 -1.83 -3.97
N VAL A 57 -12.72 -3.08 -4.20
CA VAL A 57 -13.65 -4.18 -4.52
C VAL A 57 -14.54 -4.50 -3.33
N ALA A 58 -13.97 -4.61 -2.12
CA ALA A 58 -14.73 -4.92 -0.90
C ALA A 58 -15.75 -3.85 -0.53
N ASN A 59 -15.52 -2.60 -0.93
CA ASN A 59 -16.42 -1.46 -0.70
C ASN A 59 -17.35 -1.16 -1.90
N ASP A 60 -17.51 -2.09 -2.84
CA ASP A 60 -18.34 -1.94 -4.05
C ASP A 60 -17.99 -0.73 -4.95
N GLN A 61 -16.77 -0.18 -4.82
CA GLN A 61 -16.28 0.92 -5.66
C GLN A 61 -15.75 0.40 -7.01
N ILE A 62 -15.32 -0.87 -7.05
CA ILE A 62 -14.97 -1.61 -8.26
C ILE A 62 -15.88 -2.83 -8.30
N THR A 63 -16.84 -2.85 -9.23
CA THR A 63 -17.84 -3.92 -9.32
C THR A 63 -17.68 -4.78 -10.57
N THR A 64 -16.75 -4.42 -11.45
CA THR A 64 -16.46 -5.14 -12.69
C THR A 64 -14.97 -5.39 -12.89
N LEU A 65 -14.64 -6.46 -13.60
CA LEU A 65 -13.25 -6.77 -13.96
C LEU A 65 -12.62 -5.66 -14.82
N ARG A 66 -13.40 -5.00 -15.68
CA ARG A 66 -12.90 -3.88 -16.49
C ARG A 66 -12.43 -2.73 -15.61
N GLN A 67 -13.26 -2.29 -14.67
CA GLN A 67 -12.88 -1.24 -13.70
C GLN A 67 -11.66 -1.64 -12.87
N PHE A 68 -11.55 -2.92 -12.49
CA PHE A 68 -10.39 -3.40 -11.75
C PHE A 68 -9.10 -3.23 -12.56
N VAL A 69 -9.10 -3.68 -13.81
CA VAL A 69 -7.93 -3.57 -14.71
C VAL A 69 -7.58 -2.12 -14.98
N GLU A 70 -8.58 -1.27 -15.26
CA GLU A 70 -8.36 0.17 -15.49
C GLU A 70 -7.74 0.85 -14.26
N GLU A 71 -8.23 0.56 -13.06
CA GLU A 71 -7.70 1.14 -11.83
C GLU A 71 -6.31 0.58 -11.46
N GLN A 72 -6.08 -0.70 -11.74
CA GLN A 72 -4.76 -1.31 -11.56
C GLN A 72 -3.72 -0.64 -12.46
N GLU A 73 -4.04 -0.42 -13.73
CA GLU A 73 -3.14 0.28 -14.66
C GLU A 73 -2.93 1.74 -14.26
N ARG A 74 -3.98 2.44 -13.81
CA ARG A 74 -3.88 3.82 -13.28
C ARG A 74 -2.91 3.90 -12.10
N LEU A 75 -3.12 3.04 -11.09
CA LEU A 75 -2.26 3.00 -9.89
C LEU A 75 -0.84 2.58 -10.26
N ARG A 76 -0.69 1.59 -11.15
CA ARG A 76 0.63 1.15 -11.63
C ARG A 76 1.37 2.29 -12.33
N ALA A 77 0.72 3.07 -13.18
CA ALA A 77 1.34 4.23 -13.84
C ALA A 77 1.74 5.32 -12.84
N GLU A 78 0.92 5.56 -11.81
CA GLU A 78 1.24 6.50 -10.73
C GLU A 78 2.46 6.04 -9.91
N PHE A 79 2.55 4.74 -9.62
CA PHE A 79 3.60 4.17 -8.79
C PHE A 79 4.88 3.86 -9.55
N ILE A 80 4.85 3.41 -10.82
CA ILE A 80 6.07 3.17 -11.62
C ILE A 80 6.89 4.45 -11.72
N LYS A 81 6.26 5.60 -11.99
CA LYS A 81 6.95 6.89 -12.01
C LYS A 81 7.60 7.25 -10.66
N LYS A 82 7.04 6.79 -9.55
CA LYS A 82 7.58 7.02 -8.19
C LYS A 82 8.61 5.96 -7.78
N LEU A 83 8.58 4.77 -8.37
CA LEU A 83 9.48 3.65 -8.11
C LEU A 83 10.72 3.64 -9.01
N GLU A 84 10.71 4.32 -10.16
CA GLU A 84 11.87 4.45 -11.06
C GLU A 84 13.17 4.85 -10.34
N PRO A 85 13.18 5.78 -9.35
CA PRO A 85 14.39 6.10 -8.59
C PRO A 85 14.84 5.02 -7.58
N LEU A 86 14.03 3.99 -7.35
CA LEU A 86 14.23 2.95 -6.33
C LEU A 86 14.64 1.58 -6.91
N GLU A 87 14.53 1.40 -8.23
CA GLU A 87 14.96 0.18 -8.93
C GLU A 87 16.42 0.25 -9.44
N GLY A 88 17.25 1.12 -8.83
CA GLY A 88 18.68 1.29 -9.12
C GLY A 88 19.60 0.30 -8.42
#